data_AF-A0A1N6D6I9-F1
#
_entry.id   AF-A0A1N6D6I9-F1
#
_cell.length_a   1.000
_cell.length_b   1.000
_cell.length_c   1.000
_cell.angle_alpha   90.00
_cell.angle_beta   90.00
_cell.angle_gamma   90.00
#
_symmetry.space_group_name_H-M   'P 1'
#
loop_
_entity.id
_entity.type
_entity.pdbx_description
1 polymer ?
#
loop_
_entity_poly.entity_id
_entity_poly.type
_entity_poly.pdbx_seq_one_letter_code
_entity_poly.pdbx_strand_id
1 'polypeptide(L)'
;MGIFNTFVKKNIKHVYFAGWEVEFNNDERNQKFIETQGIDKKTAYSIFSAIELEFEDGKLVRAFDMEEGDKQSRELTEEELGQPFFDAPVHSIFNLEESSDGKSYLGGETPKEFNIPKFDFIAPFQYIGKVSKSDEPFLWLPFDLHLTAPLFLELDKIFLDYTDPMNPRVLDLEELKKTESPFGNLKSDSEIVFQKKYFRGRKSNYIGDDMEESVMGHTGVPSWIQFPDIPSCPKSKKTMKFVMQLRSTTGIQTERSNVVPSNDGLQRYLEKLNFAADGDLFVFFEPESKVACFLIQNT
;
A
#
# COMPACT_ATOMS: atom_id res chain seq x y z
N MET A 1 -8.74 52.18 36.73
CA MET A 1 -7.81 51.44 35.86
C MET A 1 -8.46 50.11 35.52
N GLY A 2 -9.06 50.02 34.33
CA GLY A 2 -9.62 48.75 33.84
C GLY A 2 -8.51 47.94 33.20
N ILE A 3 -8.20 46.78 33.77
CA ILE A 3 -7.29 45.81 33.15
C ILE A 3 -8.07 45.17 32.00
N PHE A 4 -7.76 45.58 30.77
CA PHE A 4 -8.18 44.84 29.58
C PHE A 4 -7.37 43.54 29.54
N ASN A 5 -7.95 42.45 30.04
CA ASN A 5 -7.48 41.11 29.70
C ASN A 5 -7.82 40.87 28.22
N THR A 6 -6.88 41.22 27.33
CA THR A 6 -6.87 40.70 25.97
C THR A 6 -6.63 39.20 26.06
N PHE A 7 -7.72 38.42 25.97
CA PHE A 7 -7.62 37.00 25.65
C PHE A 7 -6.96 36.87 24.28
N VAL A 8 -5.66 36.61 24.27
CA VAL A 8 -4.98 36.20 23.05
C VAL A 8 -5.60 34.87 22.65
N LYS A 9 -6.33 34.87 21.52
CA LYS A 9 -6.93 33.65 20.98
C LYS A 9 -5.78 32.77 20.49
N LYS A 10 -5.47 31.72 21.26
CA LYS A 10 -4.48 30.71 20.90
C LYS A 10 -4.81 30.14 19.51
N ASN A 11 -3.80 30.05 18.65
CA ASN A 11 -3.97 29.48 17.32
C ASN A 11 -3.79 27.97 17.42
N ILE A 12 -4.89 27.22 17.32
CA ILE A 12 -4.88 25.77 17.42
C ILE A 12 -5.02 25.16 16.03
N LYS A 13 -4.12 24.23 15.69
CA LYS A 13 -4.15 23.44 14.47
C LYS A 13 -4.10 21.95 14.80
N HIS A 14 -4.72 21.13 13.95
CA HIS A 14 -4.72 19.68 14.08
C HIS A 14 -4.21 19.02 12.81
N VAL A 15 -3.50 17.92 12.97
CA VAL A 15 -3.07 17.01 11.89
C VAL A 15 -3.49 15.59 12.26
N TYR A 16 -3.93 14.81 11.27
CA TYR A 16 -4.44 13.46 11.47
C TYR A 16 -3.68 12.46 10.59
N PHE A 17 -3.35 11.30 11.15
CA PHE A 17 -2.62 10.24 10.48
C PHE A 17 -3.32 8.89 10.63
N ALA A 18 -3.27 8.03 9.62
CA ALA A 18 -3.66 6.63 9.74
C ALA A 18 -2.55 5.81 10.43
N GLY A 19 -2.94 4.85 11.26
CA GLY A 19 -2.02 4.06 12.08
C GLY A 19 -1.55 4.77 13.35
N TRP A 20 -0.75 4.07 14.15
CA TRP A 20 -0.20 4.54 15.43
C TRP A 20 1.32 4.34 15.56
N GLU A 21 1.94 3.67 14.59
CA GLU A 21 3.29 3.12 14.65
C GLU A 21 4.37 4.14 14.26
N VAL A 22 4.39 5.31 14.91
CA VAL A 22 5.39 6.35 14.68
C VAL A 22 5.74 7.14 15.95
N GLU A 23 7.03 7.46 16.07
CA GLU A 23 7.54 8.49 16.97
C GLU A 23 7.82 9.77 16.17
N PHE A 24 7.34 10.92 16.65
CA PHE A 24 7.58 12.18 15.97
C PHE A 24 8.93 12.77 16.36
N ASN A 25 10.02 12.21 15.84
CA ASN A 25 11.40 12.56 16.20
C ASN A 25 12.23 13.17 15.05
N ASN A 26 11.58 13.54 13.93
CA ASN A 26 12.20 14.05 12.70
C ASN A 26 13.22 13.12 12.01
N ASP A 27 13.23 11.82 12.34
CA ASP A 27 14.03 10.84 11.60
C ASP A 27 13.45 10.58 10.19
N GLU A 28 14.18 9.84 9.36
CA GLU A 28 13.73 9.53 7.99
C GLU A 28 12.40 8.75 7.98
N ARG A 29 12.15 7.89 8.97
CA ARG A 29 10.90 7.11 9.06
C ARG A 29 9.74 8.02 9.41
N ASN A 30 9.94 8.96 10.32
CA ASN A 30 8.96 9.98 10.67
C ASN A 30 8.57 10.83 9.45
N GLN A 31 9.56 11.28 8.66
CA GLN A 31 9.28 12.05 7.44
C GLN A 31 8.46 11.25 6.44
N LYS A 32 8.82 9.98 6.19
CA LYS A 32 8.05 9.09 5.31
C LYS A 32 6.63 8.89 5.82
N PHE A 33 6.46 8.67 7.12
CA PHE A 33 5.15 8.53 7.73
C PHE A 33 4.28 9.78 7.51
N ILE A 34 4.84 10.97 7.75
CA ILE A 34 4.14 12.24 7.52
C ILE A 34 3.72 12.39 6.04
N GLU A 35 4.59 12.00 5.11
CA GLU A 35 4.32 12.09 3.67
C GLU A 35 3.24 11.12 3.18
N THR A 36 3.05 9.96 3.83
CA THR A 36 2.19 8.89 3.32
C THR A 36 0.93 8.61 4.13
N GLN A 37 0.86 9.01 5.40
CA GLN A 37 -0.22 8.60 6.30
C GLN A 37 -1.25 9.70 6.61
N GLY A 38 -1.04 10.93 6.15
CA GLY A 38 -1.94 12.03 6.45
C GLY A 38 -3.35 11.80 5.90
N ILE A 39 -4.37 12.00 6.74
CA ILE A 39 -5.78 11.81 6.41
C ILE A 39 -6.63 12.97 6.94
N ASP A 40 -7.90 13.05 6.53
CA ASP A 40 -8.82 14.02 7.11
C ASP A 40 -9.38 13.54 8.45
N LYS A 41 -9.89 14.49 9.23
CA LYS A 41 -10.50 14.22 10.53
C LYS A 41 -11.61 13.17 10.44
N LYS A 42 -12.47 13.24 9.42
CA LYS A 42 -13.63 12.33 9.34
C LYS A 42 -13.17 10.88 9.19
N THR A 43 -12.13 10.68 8.39
CA THR A 43 -11.48 9.40 8.15
C THR A 43 -10.79 8.88 9.40
N ALA A 44 -10.07 9.72 10.14
CA ALA A 44 -9.40 9.33 11.39
C ALA A 44 -10.35 8.74 12.44
N TYR A 45 -11.59 9.22 12.50
CA TYR A 45 -12.63 8.69 13.40
C TYR A 45 -13.37 7.45 12.86
N SER A 46 -13.05 7.00 11.65
CA SER A 46 -13.77 5.93 10.95
C SER A 46 -12.90 4.71 10.61
N ILE A 47 -11.57 4.83 10.71
CA ILE A 47 -10.63 3.72 10.51
C ILE A 47 -10.26 3.08 11.85
N PHE A 48 -9.68 1.88 11.79
CA PHE A 48 -9.34 1.08 12.97
C PHE A 48 -8.39 1.82 13.92
N SER A 49 -7.34 2.45 13.39
CA SER A 49 -6.36 3.20 14.17
C SER A 49 -5.92 4.49 13.49
N ALA A 50 -5.77 5.55 14.28
CA ALA A 50 -5.27 6.85 13.83
C ALA A 50 -4.59 7.65 14.95
N ILE A 51 -3.79 8.65 14.57
CA ILE A 51 -3.22 9.64 15.50
C ILE A 51 -3.79 11.02 15.16
N GLU A 52 -4.15 11.80 16.19
CA GLU A 52 -4.35 13.23 16.10
C GLU A 52 -3.24 13.98 16.83
N LEU A 53 -2.59 14.91 16.14
CA LEU A 53 -1.65 15.87 16.72
C LEU A 53 -2.31 17.23 16.86
N GLU A 54 -2.15 17.86 18.03
CA GLU A 54 -2.62 19.21 18.29
C GLU A 54 -1.45 20.17 18.50
N PHE A 55 -1.42 21.21 17.68
CA PHE A 55 -0.43 22.27 17.74
C PHE A 55 -1.05 23.56 18.28
N GLU A 56 -0.43 24.15 19.28
CA GLU A 56 -0.79 25.45 19.85
C GLU A 56 0.31 26.45 19.54
N ASP A 57 -0.04 27.58 18.92
CA ASP A 57 0.89 28.65 18.53
C ASP A 57 2.11 28.12 17.76
N GLY A 58 1.87 27.11 16.91
CA GLY A 58 2.86 26.50 16.04
C GLY A 58 3.73 25.43 16.68
N LYS A 59 3.39 24.94 17.88
CA LYS A 59 4.14 23.90 18.61
C LYS A 59 3.27 22.72 19.00
N LEU A 60 3.78 21.50 18.86
CA LEU A 60 3.10 20.28 19.29
C LEU A 60 2.92 20.31 20.81
N VAL A 61 1.68 20.26 21.28
CA VAL A 61 1.36 20.32 22.72
C VAL A 61 0.62 19.08 23.21
N ARG A 62 -0.10 18.39 22.34
CA ARG A 62 -0.86 17.17 22.67
C ARG A 62 -0.89 16.22 21.48
N ALA A 63 -0.91 14.93 21.76
CA ALA A 63 -1.24 13.88 20.81
C ALA A 63 -2.37 13.01 21.38
N PHE A 64 -3.11 12.38 20.48
CA PHE A 64 -4.17 11.46 20.84
C PHE A 64 -4.13 10.26 19.91
N ASP A 65 -4.21 9.07 20.49
CA ASP A 65 -4.46 7.85 19.74
C ASP A 65 -5.96 7.65 19.60
N MET A 66 -6.39 7.20 18.43
CA MET A 66 -7.76 6.86 18.10
C MET A 66 -7.80 5.38 17.74
N GLU A 67 -8.62 4.61 18.43
CA GLU A 67 -8.81 3.18 18.15
C GLU A 67 -10.30 2.88 18.18
N GLU A 68 -10.83 2.30 17.09
CA GLU A 68 -12.26 1.99 16.93
C GLU A 68 -13.22 3.16 17.24
N GLY A 69 -12.76 4.40 17.00
CA GLY A 69 -13.50 5.63 17.25
C GLY A 69 -13.33 6.22 18.66
N ASP A 70 -12.67 5.51 19.58
CA ASP A 70 -12.33 6.00 20.92
C ASP A 70 -11.04 6.80 20.89
N LYS A 71 -11.09 8.03 21.43
CA LYS A 71 -9.95 8.95 21.49
C LYS A 71 -9.32 8.93 22.87
N GLN A 72 -8.03 8.61 22.95
CA GLN A 72 -7.26 8.58 24.20
C GLN A 72 -6.07 9.53 24.11
N SER A 73 -5.69 10.13 25.25
CA SER A 73 -4.50 10.99 25.28
C SER A 73 -3.25 10.13 25.15
N ARG A 74 -2.36 10.51 24.23
CA ARG A 74 -1.03 9.93 24.10
C ARG A 74 -0.02 10.80 24.84
N GLU A 75 0.86 10.18 25.61
CA GLU A 75 1.99 10.88 26.23
C GLU A 75 3.02 11.20 25.16
N LEU A 76 3.39 12.48 25.05
CA LEU A 76 4.45 12.93 24.16
C LEU A 76 5.81 12.70 24.82
N THR A 77 6.77 12.20 24.06
CA THR A 77 8.16 12.14 24.53
C THR A 77 8.76 13.54 24.63
N GLU A 78 9.92 13.66 25.31
CA GLU A 78 10.67 14.93 25.37
C GLU A 78 11.09 15.44 23.98
N GLU A 79 11.30 14.54 23.02
CA GLU A 79 11.69 14.88 21.64
C GLU A 79 10.51 15.35 20.79
N GLU A 80 9.29 14.88 21.08
CA GLU A 80 8.06 15.27 20.39
C GLU A 80 7.50 16.60 20.92
N LEU A 81 7.63 16.84 22.23
CA LEU A 81 7.05 18.02 22.87
C LEU A 81 7.62 19.32 22.30
N GLY A 82 6.74 20.19 21.83
CA GLY A 82 7.13 21.50 21.32
C GLY A 82 7.66 21.50 19.89
N GLN A 83 7.60 20.36 19.18
CA GLN A 83 7.99 20.31 17.77
C GLN A 83 7.23 21.32 16.91
N PRO A 84 7.88 21.93 15.91
CA PRO A 84 7.25 22.93 15.08
C PRO A 84 6.11 22.31 14.26
N PHE A 85 5.06 23.10 14.04
CA PHE A 85 3.99 22.73 13.13
C PHE A 85 4.55 22.43 11.73
N PHE A 86 4.04 21.36 11.13
CA PHE A 86 4.28 20.97 9.76
C PHE A 86 2.94 20.71 9.06
N ASP A 87 2.91 20.94 7.75
CA ASP A 87 1.78 20.54 6.92
C ASP A 87 2.00 19.10 6.42
N ALA A 88 1.01 18.23 6.60
CA ALA A 88 1.02 16.88 6.05
C ALA A 88 0.08 16.80 4.84
N PRO A 89 0.45 16.09 3.76
CA PRO A 89 -0.46 15.80 2.66
C PRO A 89 -1.66 14.99 3.18
N VAL A 90 -2.87 15.39 2.79
CA VAL A 90 -4.10 14.70 3.15
C VAL A 90 -4.53 13.78 2.01
N HIS A 91 -4.53 12.48 2.27
CA HIS A 91 -4.89 11.45 1.32
C HIS A 91 -6.35 11.04 1.48
N SER A 92 -7.08 10.92 0.36
CA SER A 92 -8.43 10.37 0.34
C SER A 92 -8.36 8.85 0.21
N ILE A 93 -9.13 8.14 1.03
CA ILE A 93 -9.24 6.67 0.94
C ILE A 93 -10.25 6.30 -0.15
N PHE A 94 -9.93 5.26 -0.91
CA PHE A 94 -10.87 4.63 -1.84
C PHE A 94 -10.87 3.12 -1.62
N ASN A 95 -12.05 2.53 -1.46
CA ASN A 95 -12.21 1.08 -1.52
C ASN A 95 -12.24 0.66 -2.99
N LEU A 96 -11.56 -0.44 -3.32
CA LEU A 96 -11.50 -1.01 -4.66
C LEU A 96 -12.64 -2.02 -4.81
N GLU A 97 -13.77 -1.56 -5.34
CA GLU A 97 -14.99 -2.36 -5.46
C GLU A 97 -15.11 -3.00 -6.85
N GLU A 98 -15.58 -4.24 -6.90
CA GLU A 98 -15.91 -4.92 -8.18
C GLU A 98 -16.88 -4.07 -9.02
N SER A 99 -16.58 -3.92 -10.31
CA SER A 99 -17.35 -3.05 -11.21
C SER A 99 -17.21 -3.51 -12.65
N SER A 100 -18.33 -3.79 -13.33
CA SER A 100 -18.35 -4.29 -14.70
C SER A 100 -17.89 -3.27 -15.75
N ASP A 101 -17.91 -1.99 -15.41
CA ASP A 101 -17.49 -0.85 -16.24
C ASP A 101 -16.11 -0.28 -15.84
N GLY A 102 -15.44 -0.92 -14.88
CA GLY A 102 -14.11 -0.54 -14.41
C GLY A 102 -13.05 -0.65 -15.51
N LYS A 103 -12.08 0.27 -15.51
CA LYS A 103 -10.94 0.23 -16.45
C LYS A 103 -9.72 -0.44 -15.83
N SER A 104 -9.66 -0.43 -14.50
CA SER A 104 -8.75 -1.25 -13.72
C SER A 104 -9.32 -2.66 -13.53
N TYR A 105 -8.44 -3.64 -13.42
CA TYR A 105 -8.81 -5.04 -13.22
C TYR A 105 -7.70 -5.83 -12.55
N LEU A 106 -8.09 -6.90 -11.87
CA LEU A 106 -7.22 -7.95 -11.36
C LEU A 106 -7.43 -9.24 -12.14
N GLY A 107 -6.40 -10.07 -12.19
CA GLY A 107 -6.35 -11.30 -12.98
C GLY A 107 -6.45 -11.07 -14.49
N GLY A 108 -6.90 -12.11 -15.19
CA GLY A 108 -6.96 -12.20 -16.63
C GLY A 108 -5.63 -12.55 -17.28
N GLU A 109 -5.72 -12.77 -18.59
CA GLU A 109 -4.55 -13.01 -19.43
C GLU A 109 -3.58 -11.83 -19.44
N THR A 110 -2.30 -12.16 -19.47
CA THR A 110 -1.25 -11.18 -19.78
C THR A 110 -1.51 -10.57 -21.16
N PRO A 111 -1.62 -9.22 -21.28
CA PRO A 111 -1.75 -8.57 -22.58
C PRO A 111 -0.60 -8.94 -23.50
N LYS A 112 -0.86 -9.12 -24.80
CA LYS A 112 0.16 -9.58 -25.77
C LYS A 112 1.35 -8.65 -25.87
N GLU A 113 1.11 -7.37 -25.65
CA GLU A 113 2.08 -6.29 -25.65
C GLU A 113 2.86 -6.15 -24.33
N PHE A 114 2.41 -6.77 -23.23
CA PHE A 114 3.06 -6.68 -21.92
C PHE A 114 4.04 -7.83 -21.73
N ASN A 115 5.32 -7.50 -21.50
CA ASN A 115 6.37 -8.49 -21.28
C ASN A 115 6.66 -8.63 -19.78
N ILE A 116 6.24 -9.76 -19.22
CA ILE A 116 6.61 -10.17 -17.86
C ILE A 116 8.12 -10.43 -17.79
N PRO A 117 8.82 -9.99 -16.73
CA PRO A 117 10.23 -10.32 -16.52
C PRO A 117 10.48 -11.83 -16.52
N LYS A 118 11.51 -12.30 -17.24
CA LYS A 118 11.92 -13.71 -17.31
C LYS A 118 13.40 -13.84 -17.02
N PHE A 119 13.77 -14.94 -16.36
CA PHE A 119 15.13 -15.20 -15.89
C PHE A 119 15.59 -16.62 -16.20
N ASP A 120 16.90 -16.83 -16.14
CA ASP A 120 17.56 -18.14 -16.25
C ASP A 120 17.56 -18.92 -14.93
N PHE A 121 17.11 -18.30 -13.84
CA PHE A 121 16.87 -18.91 -12.53
C PHE A 121 15.37 -18.95 -12.19
N ILE A 122 15.01 -19.66 -11.12
CA ILE A 122 13.61 -19.88 -10.73
C ILE A 122 13.08 -18.64 -10.02
N ALA A 123 12.45 -17.75 -10.78
CA ALA A 123 11.69 -16.60 -10.24
C ALA A 123 10.46 -16.32 -11.11
N PRO A 124 9.42 -17.17 -11.06
CA PRO A 124 8.26 -17.04 -11.93
C PRO A 124 7.38 -15.84 -11.53
N PHE A 125 7.48 -14.76 -12.29
CA PHE A 125 6.58 -13.62 -12.17
C PHE A 125 5.18 -13.96 -12.67
N GLN A 126 4.17 -13.51 -11.92
CA GLN A 126 2.77 -13.64 -12.27
C GLN A 126 2.21 -12.30 -12.72
N TYR A 127 1.28 -12.32 -13.66
CA TYR A 127 0.50 -11.15 -14.01
C TYR A 127 -0.64 -10.99 -13.00
N ILE A 128 -0.71 -9.82 -12.36
CA ILE A 128 -1.66 -9.57 -11.26
C ILE A 128 -2.87 -8.80 -11.78
N GLY A 129 -2.67 -7.88 -12.73
CA GLY A 129 -3.74 -7.02 -13.22
C GLY A 129 -3.23 -5.71 -13.82
N LYS A 130 -4.14 -4.74 -13.96
CA LYS A 130 -3.84 -3.40 -14.45
C LYS A 130 -4.60 -2.36 -13.63
N VAL A 131 -3.90 -1.29 -13.28
CA VAL A 131 -4.52 -0.07 -12.73
C VAL A 131 -4.51 1.01 -13.80
N SER A 132 -5.67 1.59 -14.07
CA SER A 132 -5.84 2.59 -15.13
C SER A 132 -5.62 3.99 -14.57
N LYS A 133 -4.75 4.78 -15.20
CA LYS A 133 -4.55 6.18 -14.79
C LYS A 133 -5.74 7.08 -15.09
N SER A 134 -6.79 6.54 -15.71
CA SER A 134 -8.05 7.25 -15.94
C SER A 134 -9.01 7.15 -14.76
N ASP A 135 -8.73 6.28 -13.79
CA ASP A 135 -9.57 6.12 -12.61
C ASP A 135 -9.12 7.14 -11.56
N GLU A 136 -10.08 7.78 -10.89
CA GLU A 136 -9.85 8.91 -9.97
C GLU A 136 -8.66 8.72 -9.00
N PRO A 137 -8.55 7.60 -8.25
CA PRO A 137 -7.44 7.42 -7.31
C PRO A 137 -6.06 7.30 -7.98
N PHE A 138 -6.00 7.01 -9.27
CA PHE A 138 -4.77 6.71 -10.01
C PHE A 138 -4.43 7.78 -11.06
N LEU A 139 -5.15 8.91 -11.09
CA LEU A 139 -4.89 10.03 -12.02
C LEU A 139 -3.45 10.57 -11.95
N TRP A 140 -2.77 10.37 -10.82
CA TRP A 140 -1.39 10.79 -10.59
C TRP A 140 -0.35 9.87 -11.25
N LEU A 141 -0.74 8.68 -11.70
CA LEU A 141 0.16 7.78 -12.41
C LEU A 141 0.47 8.32 -13.82
N PRO A 142 1.73 8.21 -14.29
CA PRO A 142 2.12 8.68 -15.61
C PRO A 142 1.48 7.88 -16.76
N PHE A 143 1.11 6.62 -16.51
CA PHE A 143 0.52 5.68 -17.48
C PHE A 143 -0.34 4.62 -16.76
N ASP A 144 -1.09 3.83 -17.53
CA ASP A 144 -1.74 2.63 -17.02
C ASP A 144 -0.67 1.64 -16.53
N LEU A 145 -0.71 1.29 -15.25
CA LEU A 145 0.31 0.46 -14.63
C LEU A 145 -0.17 -1.00 -14.62
N HIS A 146 0.48 -1.84 -15.41
CA HIS A 146 0.33 -3.29 -15.35
C HIS A 146 1.11 -3.83 -14.15
N LEU A 147 0.46 -4.64 -13.32
CA LEU A 147 1.01 -5.20 -12.09
C LEU A 147 1.55 -6.60 -12.35
N THR A 148 2.81 -6.83 -11.95
CA THR A 148 3.43 -8.16 -12.01
C THR A 148 4.42 -8.31 -10.86
N ALA A 149 4.44 -9.47 -10.22
CA ALA A 149 5.39 -9.79 -9.15
C ALA A 149 5.60 -11.31 -9.04
N PRO A 150 6.70 -11.78 -8.43
CA PRO A 150 6.94 -13.20 -8.16
C PRO A 150 6.19 -13.64 -6.89
N LEU A 151 4.86 -13.77 -6.97
CA LEU A 151 3.99 -14.00 -5.81
C LEU A 151 4.30 -15.25 -4.97
N PHE A 152 5.05 -16.20 -5.53
CA PHE A 152 5.36 -17.48 -4.89
C PHE A 152 6.79 -17.56 -4.33
N LEU A 153 7.47 -16.43 -4.23
CA LEU A 153 8.77 -16.31 -3.58
C LEU A 153 8.62 -15.61 -2.22
N GLU A 154 9.51 -15.90 -1.28
CA GLU A 154 9.58 -15.24 0.04
C GLU A 154 10.24 -13.85 -0.06
N LEU A 155 9.57 -12.93 -0.74
CA LEU A 155 10.09 -11.58 -0.99
C LEU A 155 9.75 -10.66 0.17
N ASP A 156 10.76 -9.96 0.68
CA ASP A 156 10.55 -8.75 1.48
C ASP A 156 10.01 -7.64 0.57
N LYS A 157 10.81 -7.23 -0.42
CA LYS A 157 10.42 -6.25 -1.45
C LYS A 157 10.97 -6.60 -2.81
N ILE A 158 10.31 -6.10 -3.85
CA ILE A 158 10.86 -6.11 -5.20
C ILE A 158 10.59 -4.79 -5.92
N PHE A 159 11.64 -4.27 -6.55
CA PHE A 159 11.57 -3.04 -7.31
C PHE A 159 11.60 -3.31 -8.81
N LEU A 160 10.59 -2.79 -9.51
CA LEU A 160 10.47 -2.88 -10.96
C LEU A 160 10.58 -1.51 -11.62
N ASP A 161 11.46 -1.40 -12.59
CA ASP A 161 11.63 -0.24 -13.45
C ASP A 161 10.66 -0.29 -14.64
N TYR A 162 9.68 0.61 -14.63
CA TYR A 162 8.70 0.84 -15.69
C TYR A 162 9.06 2.05 -16.56
N THR A 163 10.35 2.34 -16.76
CA THR A 163 10.78 3.34 -17.76
C THR A 163 10.12 3.08 -19.12
N ASP A 164 10.04 1.80 -19.49
CA ASP A 164 9.13 1.26 -20.51
C ASP A 164 7.93 0.58 -19.82
N PRO A 165 6.72 1.16 -19.87
CA PRO A 165 5.54 0.65 -19.15
C PRO A 165 5.13 -0.78 -19.51
N MET A 166 5.50 -1.23 -20.71
CA MET A 166 5.13 -2.55 -21.21
C MET A 166 6.23 -3.60 -21.01
N ASN A 167 7.39 -3.19 -20.50
CA ASN A 167 8.58 -4.02 -20.35
C ASN A 167 9.28 -3.75 -19.00
N PRO A 168 8.60 -3.99 -17.86
CA PRO A 168 9.21 -3.74 -16.56
C PRO A 168 10.47 -4.57 -16.35
N ARG A 169 11.45 -4.02 -15.62
CA ARG A 169 12.73 -4.70 -15.32
C ARG A 169 13.00 -4.73 -13.83
N VAL A 170 13.42 -5.87 -13.31
CA VAL A 170 13.85 -5.99 -11.91
C VAL A 170 15.13 -5.19 -11.71
N LEU A 171 15.15 -4.35 -10.67
CA LEU A 171 16.32 -3.54 -10.33
C LEU A 171 17.34 -4.28 -9.48
N ASP A 172 16.92 -5.14 -8.55
CA ASP A 172 17.81 -5.95 -7.71
C ASP A 172 17.73 -7.44 -8.08
N LEU A 173 18.51 -7.82 -9.10
CA LEU A 173 18.57 -9.21 -9.55
C LEU A 173 19.31 -10.12 -8.57
N GLU A 174 20.25 -9.59 -7.80
CA GLU A 174 21.09 -10.40 -6.91
C GLU A 174 20.34 -10.75 -5.62
N GLU A 175 19.47 -9.87 -5.15
CA GLU A 175 18.52 -10.18 -4.08
C GLU A 175 17.49 -11.22 -4.55
N LEU A 176 16.86 -11.01 -5.70
CA LEU A 176 15.86 -11.92 -6.25
C LEU A 176 16.40 -13.35 -6.47
N LYS A 177 17.66 -13.49 -6.91
CA LYS A 177 18.32 -14.80 -7.08
C LYS A 177 18.46 -15.60 -5.79
N LYS A 178 18.50 -14.91 -4.64
CA LYS A 178 18.66 -15.54 -3.32
C LYS A 178 17.33 -15.86 -2.66
N THR A 179 16.22 -15.35 -3.22
CA THR A 179 14.90 -15.57 -2.66
C THR A 179 14.46 -17.02 -2.87
N GLU A 180 14.04 -17.66 -1.78
CA GLU A 180 13.52 -19.02 -1.81
C GLU A 180 12.00 -19.03 -2.05
N SER A 181 11.45 -20.23 -2.24
CA SER A 181 10.01 -20.42 -2.40
C SER A 181 9.52 -21.49 -1.42
N PRO A 182 8.44 -21.23 -0.65
CA PRO A 182 7.82 -22.25 0.18
C PRO A 182 7.03 -23.25 -0.68
N PHE A 183 6.79 -22.93 -1.96
CA PHE A 183 6.04 -23.77 -2.90
C PHE A 183 6.88 -24.86 -3.55
N GLY A 184 8.21 -24.85 -3.36
CA GLY A 184 9.14 -25.93 -3.72
C GLY A 184 9.29 -26.17 -5.22
N ASN A 185 8.31 -26.81 -5.85
CA ASN A 185 8.37 -27.32 -7.23
C ASN A 185 8.12 -26.26 -8.31
N LEU A 186 8.54 -25.01 -8.07
CA LEU A 186 8.45 -23.96 -9.07
C LEU A 186 9.48 -24.17 -10.18
N LYS A 187 9.07 -23.82 -11.39
CA LYS A 187 9.93 -23.75 -12.57
C LYS A 187 9.97 -22.31 -13.06
N SER A 188 10.95 -21.97 -13.91
CA SER A 188 11.02 -20.62 -14.50
C SER A 188 9.83 -20.29 -15.40
N ASP A 189 9.14 -21.30 -15.92
CA ASP A 189 7.91 -21.19 -16.72
C ASP A 189 6.63 -21.43 -15.91
N SER A 190 6.72 -21.47 -14.57
CA SER A 190 5.54 -21.58 -13.72
C SER A 190 4.60 -20.37 -13.89
N GLU A 191 3.35 -20.65 -14.23
CA GLU A 191 2.31 -19.67 -14.52
C GLU A 191 1.01 -20.09 -13.87
N ILE A 192 0.37 -19.10 -13.23
CA ILE A 192 -1.01 -19.15 -12.74
C ILE A 192 -1.74 -17.98 -13.37
N VAL A 193 -2.84 -18.28 -14.04
CA VAL A 193 -3.74 -17.27 -14.60
C VAL A 193 -5.00 -17.25 -13.78
N PHE A 194 -5.34 -16.07 -13.28
CA PHE A 194 -6.51 -15.82 -12.47
C PHE A 194 -7.67 -15.33 -13.31
N GLN A 195 -8.90 -15.55 -12.86
CA GLN A 195 -10.09 -15.00 -13.49
C GLN A 195 -10.01 -13.47 -13.52
N LYS A 196 -10.41 -12.88 -14.64
CA LYS A 196 -10.41 -11.42 -14.77
C LYS A 196 -11.59 -10.81 -14.02
N LYS A 197 -11.31 -9.89 -13.10
CA LYS A 197 -12.33 -9.07 -12.43
C LYS A 197 -12.00 -7.59 -12.53
N TYR A 198 -12.95 -6.82 -13.02
CA TYR A 198 -12.84 -5.37 -13.14
C TYR A 198 -13.23 -4.69 -11.83
N PHE A 199 -12.60 -3.55 -11.53
CA PHE A 199 -12.88 -2.78 -10.33
C PHE A 199 -12.79 -1.28 -10.57
N ARG A 200 -13.32 -0.51 -9.62
CA ARG A 200 -13.17 0.95 -9.55
C ARG A 200 -12.90 1.39 -8.12
N GLY A 201 -12.22 2.52 -7.95
CA GLY A 201 -12.10 3.16 -6.66
C GLY A 201 -13.38 3.91 -6.29
N ARG A 202 -13.95 3.60 -5.14
CA ARG A 202 -15.05 4.37 -4.54
C ARG A 202 -14.53 5.10 -3.31
N LYS A 203 -14.66 6.42 -3.32
CA LYS A 203 -14.23 7.25 -2.19
C LYS A 203 -14.93 6.81 -0.90
N SER A 204 -14.13 6.62 0.15
CA SER A 204 -14.56 6.16 1.45
C SER A 204 -13.89 6.98 2.56
N ASN A 205 -14.42 6.90 3.78
CA ASN A 205 -13.74 7.39 4.98
C ASN A 205 -13.31 6.22 5.89
N TYR A 206 -13.55 4.98 5.48
CA TYR A 206 -13.11 3.78 6.18
C TYR A 206 -12.38 2.88 5.20
N ILE A 207 -11.53 2.01 5.71
CA ILE A 207 -10.88 0.95 4.95
C ILE A 207 -11.78 -0.27 5.05
N GLY A 208 -12.33 -0.74 3.93
CA GLY A 208 -13.25 -1.89 3.93
C GLY A 208 -12.64 -3.11 4.60
N ASP A 209 -13.40 -3.90 5.35
CA ASP A 209 -12.92 -5.09 6.05
C ASP A 209 -13.07 -6.36 5.21
N ASP A 210 -12.61 -7.51 5.73
CA ASP A 210 -12.69 -8.80 5.03
C ASP A 210 -14.11 -9.37 4.93
N MET A 211 -15.10 -8.73 5.55
CA MET A 211 -16.50 -9.16 5.49
C MET A 211 -17.26 -8.50 4.33
N GLU A 212 -16.70 -7.46 3.70
CA GLU A 212 -17.27 -6.84 2.50
C GLU A 212 -16.86 -7.60 1.23
N GLU A 213 -17.64 -8.62 0.84
CA GLU A 213 -17.36 -9.52 -0.31
C GLU A 213 -17.03 -8.80 -1.64
N SER A 214 -17.44 -7.54 -1.81
CA SER A 214 -17.21 -6.76 -3.03
C SER A 214 -15.92 -5.94 -3.04
N VAL A 215 -15.20 -5.84 -1.92
CA VAL A 215 -13.99 -5.03 -1.77
C VAL A 215 -12.75 -5.89 -1.95
N MET A 216 -11.96 -5.59 -2.98
CA MET A 216 -10.73 -6.33 -3.31
C MET A 216 -9.49 -5.79 -2.57
N GLY A 217 -9.60 -4.59 -2.01
CA GLY A 217 -8.50 -3.83 -1.45
C GLY A 217 -8.83 -2.35 -1.33
N HIS A 218 -7.82 -1.52 -1.11
CA HIS A 218 -7.99 -0.07 -0.97
C HIS A 218 -6.76 0.71 -1.47
N THR A 219 -6.92 2.02 -1.55
CA THR A 219 -5.86 2.99 -1.88
C THR A 219 -6.06 4.29 -1.09
N GLY A 220 -5.08 5.18 -1.11
CA GLY A 220 -5.03 6.43 -0.32
C GLY A 220 -3.90 6.39 0.70
N VAL A 221 -4.04 5.53 1.70
CA VAL A 221 -3.02 5.25 2.73
C VAL A 221 -2.92 3.73 2.95
N PRO A 222 -1.73 3.16 3.21
CA PRO A 222 -1.60 1.73 3.49
C PRO A 222 -2.06 1.41 4.92
N SER A 223 -2.77 0.30 5.09
CA SER A 223 -3.14 -0.29 6.37
C SER A 223 -2.17 -1.41 6.71
N TRP A 224 -1.13 -1.09 7.46
CA TRP A 224 -0.05 -2.03 7.77
C TRP A 224 -0.53 -3.18 8.67
N ILE A 225 -0.03 -4.38 8.40
CA ILE A 225 -0.27 -5.57 9.24
C ILE A 225 0.84 -5.66 10.31
N GLN A 226 2.06 -5.35 9.90
CA GLN A 226 3.24 -5.28 10.76
C GLN A 226 3.70 -3.82 10.88
N PHE A 227 4.91 -3.58 11.38
CA PHE A 227 5.45 -2.22 11.44
C PHE A 227 5.51 -1.58 10.03
N PRO A 228 5.22 -0.26 9.90
CA PRO A 228 5.23 0.41 8.60
C PRO A 228 6.57 0.28 7.87
N ASP A 229 6.50 -0.12 6.61
CA ASP A 229 7.67 -0.24 5.76
C ASP A 229 7.53 0.56 4.46
N ILE A 230 7.57 1.87 4.61
CA ILE A 230 7.38 2.83 3.52
C ILE A 230 8.67 2.87 2.65
N PRO A 231 8.62 2.41 1.38
CA PRO A 231 9.83 2.27 0.59
C PRO A 231 10.33 3.61 0.04
N SER A 232 11.65 3.75 -0.05
CA SER A 232 12.30 4.77 -0.87
C SER A 232 12.62 4.20 -2.25
N CYS A 233 12.45 5.00 -3.30
CA CYS A 233 12.82 4.59 -4.65
C CYS A 233 14.34 4.34 -4.72
N PRO A 234 14.80 3.18 -5.22
CA PRO A 234 16.23 2.87 -5.28
C PRO A 234 17.01 3.82 -6.20
N LYS A 235 16.35 4.41 -7.21
CA LYS A 235 16.95 5.35 -8.17
C LYS A 235 17.01 6.78 -7.63
N SER A 236 15.87 7.36 -7.24
CA SER A 236 15.78 8.78 -6.83
C SER A 236 15.95 9.01 -5.34
N LYS A 237 15.90 7.95 -4.52
CA LYS A 237 15.89 7.98 -3.04
C LYS A 237 14.67 8.69 -2.42
N LYS A 238 13.75 9.20 -3.24
CA LYS A 238 12.49 9.79 -2.80
C LYS A 238 11.57 8.72 -2.21
N THR A 239 10.77 9.10 -1.22
CA THR A 239 9.65 8.30 -0.71
C THR A 239 8.72 7.93 -1.86
N MET A 240 8.35 6.66 -1.95
CA MET A 240 7.42 6.18 -2.98
C MET A 240 5.99 6.42 -2.56
N LYS A 241 5.11 6.73 -3.51
CA LYS A 241 3.69 6.97 -3.25
C LYS A 241 2.94 5.65 -3.22
N PHE A 242 2.03 5.50 -2.27
CA PHE A 242 1.17 4.32 -2.17
C PHE A 242 0.20 4.26 -3.35
N VAL A 243 0.18 3.12 -4.04
CA VAL A 243 -0.73 2.85 -5.16
C VAL A 243 -1.96 2.12 -4.65
N MET A 244 -1.78 0.98 -3.97
CA MET A 244 -2.88 0.20 -3.40
C MET A 244 -2.37 -0.92 -2.50
N GLN A 245 -3.28 -1.42 -1.68
CA GLN A 245 -3.15 -2.65 -0.94
C GLN A 245 -4.25 -3.61 -1.40
N LEU A 246 -3.86 -4.83 -1.74
CA LEU A 246 -4.75 -5.91 -2.19
C LEU A 246 -4.69 -7.05 -1.19
N ARG A 247 -5.85 -7.63 -0.90
CA ARG A 247 -5.96 -8.73 0.07
C ARG A 247 -6.04 -10.08 -0.61
N SER A 248 -5.64 -11.13 0.09
CA SER A 248 -5.83 -12.51 -0.36
C SER A 248 -7.29 -12.98 -0.36
N THR A 249 -8.22 -12.15 0.12
CA THR A 249 -9.66 -12.37 0.19
C THR A 249 -10.43 -11.77 -1.00
N THR A 250 -9.76 -11.35 -2.08
CA THR A 250 -10.39 -10.77 -3.30
C THR A 250 -11.50 -11.60 -3.96
N GLY A 251 -11.62 -12.90 -3.64
CA GLY A 251 -12.56 -13.82 -4.26
C GLY A 251 -12.24 -14.17 -5.72
N ILE A 252 -11.06 -13.78 -6.23
CA ILE A 252 -10.62 -14.07 -7.59
C ILE A 252 -10.06 -15.49 -7.66
N GLN A 253 -10.74 -16.36 -8.39
CA GLN A 253 -10.33 -17.76 -8.54
C GLN A 253 -9.25 -17.93 -9.60
N THR A 254 -8.48 -19.00 -9.50
CA THR A 254 -7.56 -19.45 -10.54
C THR A 254 -8.35 -20.01 -11.73
N GLU A 255 -8.04 -19.53 -12.93
CA GLU A 255 -8.60 -20.00 -14.19
C GLU A 255 -7.81 -21.21 -14.73
N ARG A 256 -6.47 -21.13 -14.65
CA ARG A 256 -5.58 -22.25 -14.97
C ARG A 256 -4.23 -22.08 -14.28
N SER A 257 -3.52 -23.18 -14.12
CA SER A 257 -2.17 -23.21 -13.56
C SER A 257 -1.39 -24.38 -14.16
N ASN A 258 -0.10 -24.18 -14.41
CA ASN A 258 0.83 -25.29 -14.66
C ASN A 258 1.68 -25.64 -13.41
N VAL A 259 1.43 -24.96 -12.30
CA VAL A 259 2.12 -25.16 -11.02
C VAL A 259 1.53 -26.38 -10.31
N VAL A 260 2.41 -27.30 -9.91
CA VAL A 260 2.02 -28.48 -9.12
C VAL A 260 2.47 -28.24 -7.67
N PRO A 261 1.55 -28.15 -6.70
CA PRO A 261 1.91 -27.89 -5.32
C PRO A 261 2.72 -29.07 -4.74
N SER A 262 3.62 -28.78 -3.79
CA SER A 262 4.42 -29.82 -3.13
C SER A 262 3.61 -30.64 -2.11
N ASN A 263 2.47 -30.12 -1.64
CA ASN A 263 1.53 -30.80 -0.76
C ASN A 263 0.11 -30.18 -0.85
N ASP A 264 -0.90 -30.91 -0.36
CA ASP A 264 -2.32 -30.49 -0.38
C ASP A 264 -2.57 -29.16 0.36
N GLY A 265 -1.80 -28.87 1.41
CA GLY A 265 -1.93 -27.64 2.19
C GLY A 265 -1.55 -26.36 1.43
N LEU A 266 -0.71 -26.48 0.40
CA LEU A 266 -0.33 -25.38 -0.48
C LEU A 266 -1.27 -25.21 -1.67
N GLN A 267 -2.05 -26.24 -2.01
CA GLN A 267 -2.98 -26.20 -3.14
C GLN A 267 -3.99 -25.06 -2.99
N ARG A 268 -4.53 -24.86 -1.78
CA ARG A 268 -5.49 -23.77 -1.49
C ARG A 268 -4.99 -22.36 -1.82
N TYR A 269 -3.67 -22.13 -1.77
CA TYR A 269 -3.07 -20.84 -2.11
C TYR A 269 -2.89 -20.64 -3.62
N LEU A 270 -3.03 -21.72 -4.40
CA LEU A 270 -3.00 -21.69 -5.87
C LEU A 270 -4.39 -21.68 -6.49
N GLU A 271 -5.46 -21.86 -5.69
CA GLU A 271 -6.86 -21.89 -6.15
C GLU A 271 -7.45 -20.49 -6.34
N LYS A 272 -6.83 -19.46 -5.76
CA LYS A 272 -7.26 -18.07 -5.81
C LYS A 272 -6.07 -17.12 -5.90
N LEU A 273 -6.30 -15.87 -6.28
CA LEU A 273 -5.30 -14.80 -6.16
C LEU A 273 -4.95 -14.62 -4.67
N ASN A 274 -3.74 -15.03 -4.33
CA ASN A 274 -3.24 -15.08 -2.96
C ASN A 274 -1.85 -14.44 -2.89
N PHE A 275 -1.55 -13.82 -1.75
CA PHE A 275 -0.28 -13.14 -1.50
C PHE A 275 0.37 -13.77 -0.26
N ALA A 276 1.37 -14.63 -0.45
CA ALA A 276 2.17 -15.26 0.62
C ALA A 276 1.37 -15.82 1.83
N ALA A 277 0.53 -16.83 1.59
CA ALA A 277 -0.24 -17.53 2.62
C ALA A 277 -1.28 -16.65 3.34
N ASP A 278 -2.15 -16.02 2.54
CA ASP A 278 -3.21 -15.12 3.01
C ASP A 278 -2.75 -13.75 3.57
N GLY A 279 -1.58 -13.27 3.15
CA GLY A 279 -1.14 -11.90 3.38
C GLY A 279 -1.75 -10.86 2.43
N ASP A 280 -1.23 -9.64 2.53
CA ASP A 280 -1.62 -8.47 1.76
C ASP A 280 -0.48 -7.98 0.88
N LEU A 281 -0.77 -7.73 -0.39
CA LEU A 281 0.16 -7.12 -1.33
C LEU A 281 0.02 -5.60 -1.29
N PHE A 282 1.12 -4.92 -0.98
CA PHE A 282 1.21 -3.46 -1.05
C PHE A 282 2.01 -3.07 -2.29
N VAL A 283 1.50 -2.08 -3.02
CA VAL A 283 2.12 -1.55 -4.22
C VAL A 283 2.41 -0.07 -4.02
N PHE A 284 3.64 0.33 -4.29
CA PHE A 284 4.10 1.73 -4.27
C PHE A 284 4.69 2.11 -5.63
N PHE A 285 4.69 3.40 -5.96
CA PHE A 285 5.24 3.90 -7.21
C PHE A 285 5.89 5.27 -7.04
N GLU A 286 7.06 5.47 -7.65
CA GLU A 286 7.72 6.77 -7.77
C GLU A 286 7.59 7.27 -9.22
N PRO A 287 6.80 8.33 -9.47
CA PRO A 287 6.36 8.70 -10.81
C PRO A 287 7.47 9.25 -11.72
N GLU A 288 8.50 9.89 -11.16
CA GLU A 288 9.58 10.48 -11.96
C GLU A 288 10.55 9.42 -12.48
N SER A 289 11.01 8.54 -11.58
CA SER A 289 11.90 7.41 -11.95
C SER A 289 11.15 6.23 -12.56
N LYS A 290 9.82 6.26 -12.50
CA LYS A 290 8.91 5.21 -12.96
C LYS A 290 9.23 3.85 -12.34
N VAL A 291 9.47 3.82 -11.03
CA VAL A 291 9.79 2.58 -10.32
C VAL A 291 8.58 2.18 -9.48
N ALA A 292 8.15 0.93 -9.59
CA ALA A 292 7.20 0.31 -8.68
C ALA A 292 7.93 -0.49 -7.60
N CYS A 293 7.36 -0.55 -6.40
CA CYS A 293 7.76 -1.45 -5.33
C CYS A 293 6.58 -2.33 -4.98
N PHE A 294 6.81 -3.63 -4.88
CA PHE A 294 5.85 -4.62 -4.39
C PHE A 294 6.42 -5.21 -3.11
N LEU A 295 5.61 -5.28 -2.06
CA LEU A 295 5.96 -5.90 -0.79
C LEU A 295 4.72 -6.64 -0.26
N ILE A 296 4.94 -7.74 0.44
CA ILE A 296 3.85 -8.54 1.01
C ILE A 296 4.05 -8.59 2.51
N GLN A 297 3.00 -8.26 3.28
CA GLN A 297 2.99 -8.50 4.72
C GLN A 297 1.96 -9.58 5.05
N ASN A 298 2.29 -10.42 6.02
CA ASN A 298 1.38 -11.40 6.61
C ASN A 298 1.52 -11.36 8.15
N THR A 299 0.54 -11.94 8.84
CA THR A 299 0.50 -12.03 10.32
C THR A 299 1.37 -13.14 10.86
#